data_AF-A0AAW5MHV9-F1
#
_entry.id   AF-A0AAW5MHV9-F1
#
_cell.length_a   1.000
_cell.length_b   1.000
_cell.length_c   1.000
_cell.angle_alpha   90.00
_cell.angle_beta   90.00
_cell.angle_gamma   90.00
#
_symmetry.space_group_name_H-M   'P 1'
#
loop_
_entity.id
_entity.type
_entity.pdbx_description
1 polymer ?
#
loop_
_entity_poly.entity_id
_entity_poly.type
_entity_poly.pdbx_seq_one_letter_code
_entity_poly.pdbx_strand_id
1 'polypeptide(L)' 'MHIESIYIGLPVYHKDSASCMTMTVRQVLPTGHVVCAWIEHDGREIEKAFWPNELEPGALKFGGSIIG' A
#
# COMPACT_ATOMS: atom_id res chain seq x y z
N MET A 1 -18.17 9.08 -4.18
CA MET A 1 -16.75 8.71 -4.11
C MET A 1 -16.65 7.26 -4.53
N HIS A 2 -16.22 7.00 -5.76
CA HIS A 2 -16.06 5.64 -6.27
C HIS A 2 -14.70 5.14 -5.79
N ILE A 3 -14.70 4.14 -4.92
CA ILE A 3 -13.47 3.43 -4.58
C ILE A 3 -13.26 2.42 -5.71
N GLU A 4 -12.29 2.69 -6.58
CA GLU A 4 -11.81 1.72 -7.56
C GLU A 4 -11.06 0.63 -6.80
N SER A 5 -11.80 -0.42 -6.43
CA SER A 5 -11.38 -1.71 -5.85
C SER A 5 -10.03 -1.75 -5.11
N ILE A 6 -10.08 -1.79 -3.77
CA ILE A 6 -8.90 -2.02 -2.91
C ILE A 6 -8.85 -3.48 -2.48
N TYR A 7 -7.69 -4.11 -2.66
CA TYR A 7 -7.46 -5.51 -2.30
C TYR A 7 -6.59 -5.62 -1.04
N ILE A 8 -7.08 -6.34 -0.03
CA ILE A 8 -6.30 -6.66 1.17
C ILE A 8 -5.16 -7.62 0.81
N GLY A 9 -3.97 -7.39 1.37
CA GLY A 9 -2.76 -8.14 1.06
C GLY A 9 -1.98 -7.63 -0.15
N LEU A 10 -2.48 -6.60 -0.84
CA LEU A 10 -1.78 -6.01 -1.98
C LEU A 10 -0.59 -5.16 -1.50
N PRO A 11 0.62 -5.31 -2.09
CA PRO A 11 1.71 -4.39 -1.85
C PRO A 11 1.40 -3.03 -2.49
N VAL A 12 1.72 -1.95 -1.78
CA VAL A 12 1.50 -0.56 -2.22
C VAL A 12 2.66 0.33 -1.77
N TYR A 13 2.82 1.49 -2.41
CA TYR A 13 3.78 2.54 -2.03
C TYR A 13 3.05 3.86 -1.83
N HIS A 14 3.60 4.74 -0.98
CA HIS A 14 3.12 6.11 -0.83
C HIS A 14 3.72 7.00 -1.92
N LYS A 15 2.88 7.72 -2.68
CA LYS A 15 3.29 8.51 -3.86
C LYS A 15 4.37 9.56 -3.56
N ASP A 16 4.24 10.24 -2.43
CA ASP A 16 5.12 11.35 -2.07
C ASP A 16 6.30 10.92 -1.19
N SER A 17 6.43 9.62 -0.93
CA SER A 17 7.59 9.13 -0.17
C SER A 17 8.82 9.10 -1.08
N ALA A 18 9.83 9.90 -0.74
CA ALA A 18 11.15 9.83 -1.39
C ALA A 18 11.80 8.44 -1.23
N SER A 19 11.40 7.70 -0.20
CA SER A 19 11.78 6.29 -0.01
C SER A 19 10.74 5.38 -0.66
N CYS A 20 11.18 4.45 -1.51
CA CYS A 20 10.35 3.41 -2.11
C CYS A 20 10.01 2.32 -1.07
N MET A 21 9.35 2.67 0.02
CA MET A 21 8.99 1.76 1.09
C MET A 21 7.71 1.00 0.74
N THR A 22 7.84 -0.31 0.54
CA THR A 22 6.69 -1.19 0.27
C THR A 22 5.88 -1.35 1.55
N MET A 23 4.60 -1.05 1.46
CA MET A 23 3.61 -1.31 2.50
C MET A 23 2.62 -2.36 1.98
N THR A 24 1.83 -2.96 2.86
CA THR A 24 0.78 -3.92 2.52
C THR A 24 -0.56 -3.43 3.02
N VAL A 25 -1.59 -3.46 2.18
CA VAL A 25 -2.95 -3.13 2.58
C VAL A 25 -3.45 -4.17 3.59
N ARG A 26 -3.79 -3.75 4.82
CA ARG A 26 -4.37 -4.61 5.85
C ARG A 26 -5.89 -4.52 5.92
N GLN A 27 -6.45 -3.32 5.80
CA GLN A 27 -7.88 -3.09 6.01
C GLN A 27 -8.34 -1.80 5.34
N VAL A 28 -9.64 -1.73 5.01
CA VAL A 28 -10.31 -0.53 4.54
C VAL A 28 -11.29 -0.08 5.61
N LEU A 29 -11.16 1.16 6.07
CA LEU A 29 -12.01 1.73 7.10
C LEU A 29 -13.34 2.24 6.48
N PRO A 30 -14.43 2.30 7.25
CA PRO A 30 -15.71 2.86 6.79
C PRO A 30 -15.62 4.31 6.28
N THR A 31 -14.59 5.04 6.70
CA THR A 31 -14.29 6.40 6.27
C THR A 31 -13.68 6.47 4.86
N GLY A 32 -13.38 5.33 4.23
CA GLY A 32 -12.72 5.24 2.93
C GLY A 32 -11.18 5.25 3.00
N HIS A 33 -10.60 5.38 4.19
CA HIS A 33 -9.15 5.24 4.38
C HIS A 33 -8.73 3.78 4.29
N VAL A 34 -7.47 3.58 3.92
CA VAL A 34 -6.82 2.28 3.81
C VAL A 34 -5.69 2.22 4.82
N VAL A 35 -5.76 1.26 5.75
CA VAL A 35 -4.65 1.01 6.66
C VAL A 35 -3.65 0.12 5.94
N CYS A 36 -2.43 0.62 5.84
CA CYS A 36 -1.29 -0.10 5.31
C CYS A 36 -0.30 -0.38 6.44
N ALA A 37 0.37 -1.53 6.36
CA ALA A 37 1.39 -1.94 7.31
C ALA A 37 2.73 -2.20 6.63
N TRP A 38 3.83 -1.92 7.33
CA TRP A 38 5.19 -2.24 6.90
C TRP A 38 6.09 -2.48 8.12
N ILE A 39 7.28 -3.03 7.86
CA ILE A 39 8.31 -3.22 8.88
C ILE A 39 9.40 -2.19 8.65
N GLU A 40 9.73 -1.40 9.68
CA GLU A 40 10.86 -0.47 9.64
C GLU A 40 12.20 -1.19 9.80
N HIS A 41 13.30 -0.49 9.53
CA HIS A 41 14.65 -1.05 9.60
C HIS A 41 15.03 -1.63 10.97
N ASP A 42 14.39 -1.16 12.06
CA ASP A 42 14.58 -1.66 13.42
C ASP A 42 13.72 -2.91 13.75
N GLY A 43 12.96 -3.41 12.77
CA GLY A 43 12.09 -4.57 12.93
C GLY A 43 10.71 -4.24 13.51
N ARG A 44 10.42 -2.97 13.80
CA ARG A 44 9.12 -2.55 14.30
C ARG A 44 8.07 -2.59 13.19
N GLU A 45 6.92 -3.19 13.49
CA GLU A 45 5.74 -3.08 12.63
C GLU A 45 5.05 -1.72 12.85
N ILE A 46 4.81 -1.03 11.74
CA ILE A 46 4.07 0.23 11.70
C ILE A 46 2.80 0.02 10.90
N GLU A 47 1.71 0.60 11.38
CA GLU A 47 0.45 0.73 10.65
C GLU A 47 0.10 2.20 10.49
N LYS A 48 -0.37 2.57 9.30
CA LYS A 48 -0.85 3.93 9.03
C LYS A 48 -1.99 3.93 8.04
N ALA A 49 -2.95 4.81 8.28
CA ALA A 49 -4.07 5.04 7.37
C ALA A 49 -3.69 6.06 6.29
N PHE A 50 -4.09 5.78 5.06
CA PHE A 50 -3.91 6.62 3.89
C PHE A 50 -5.21 6.73 3.13
N TRP A 51 -5.37 7.79 2.35
CA TRP A 51 -6.37 7.82 1.30
C TRP A 51 -5.94 6.94 0.12
N PRO A 52 -6.88 6.31 -0.59
CA PRO A 52 -6.55 5.45 -1.73
C PRO A 52 -5.76 6.18 -2.83
N ASN A 53 -5.98 7.49 -2.99
CA ASN A 53 -5.28 8.31 -3.98
C ASN A 53 -3.83 8.67 -3.60
N GLU A 54 -3.42 8.46 -2.35
CA GLU A 54 -2.04 8.64 -1.87
C GLU A 54 -1.17 7.39 -2.13
N LEU A 55 -1.80 6.29 -2.55
CA LEU A 55 -1.17 4.99 -2.73
C LEU A 55 -1.02 4.62 -4.21
N GLU A 56 0.03 3.86 -4.52
CA GLU A 56 0.22 3.20 -5.81
C GLU A 56 0.41 1.69 -5.64
N PRO A 57 -0.18 0.85 -6.51
CA PRO A 57 0.06 -0.58 -6.50
C PRO A 57 1.53 -0.92 -6.68
N GLY A 58 2.06 -1.74 -5.77
CA GLY A 58 3.46 -2.13 -5.80
C GLY A 58 3.83 -3.11 -6.91
N ALA A 59 2.82 -3.72 -7.55
CA ALA A 59 2.99 -4.58 -8.73
C ALA A 59 3.55 -3.82 -9.95
N LEU A 60 3.47 -2.48 -9.98
CA LEU A 60 3.93 -1.67 -11.12
C LEU A 60 5.41 -1.27 -11.04
N LYS A 61 6.11 -1.49 -9.92
CA LYS A 61 7.54 -1.18 -9.77
C LYS A 61 8.48 -2.35 -10.10
N PHE A 62 7.96 -3.57 -10.12
CA PHE A 62 8.64 -4.76 -10.61
C PHE A 62 8.19 -5.07 -12.05
N GLY A 63 8.61 -4.23 -13.00
CA GLY A 63 8.41 -4.54 -14.41
C GLY A 63 9.05 -5.89 -14.76
N GLY A 64 8.23 -6.87 -15.17
CA GLY A 64 8.68 -7.86 -16.15
C GLY A 64 8.71 -9.35 -15.78
N SER A 65 8.03 -9.83 -14.73
CA SER A 65 7.76 -11.28 -14.64
C SER A 65 6.47 -11.58 -13.89
N ILE A 66 5.37 -11.44 -14.61
CA ILE A 66 4.22 -12.31 -14.38
C ILE A 66 4.64 -13.66 -14.98
N ILE A 67 5.16 -14.56 -14.14
CA ILE A 67 5.27 -15.96 -14.51
C ILE A 67 3.85 -16.52 -14.35
N GLY A 68 3.20 -16.77 -15.48
CA GLY A 68 1.98 -17.59 -15.54
C GLY A 68 2.27 -19.06 -15.34
#